data_AF-A0A7R9ZDR6-F1
#
_entry.id   AF-A0A7R9ZDR6-F1
#
_cell.length_a   1.000
_cell.length_b   1.000
_cell.length_c   1.000
_cell.angle_alpha   90.00
_cell.angle_beta   90.00
_cell.angle_gamma   90.00
#
_symmetry.space_group_name_H-M   'P 1'
#
loop_
_entity.id
_entity.type
_entity.pdbx_description
1 polymer ?
#
loop_
_entity_poly.entity_id
_entity_poly.type
_entity_poly.pdbx_seq_one_letter_code
_entity_poly.pdbx_strand_id
1 'polypeptide(L)'
;ATSQRDVLSSNDCGWVPKDSIDDLIEYWEYDWEWGTKPDTTTAYTNPLFVYTDFGPEDEFVVDQCGYQFLVESLANETLQGTEDPRLWLDSMVTNIEWDHDKCPDHFESSGCVLITTNKGTIVAEFAIVTFSPLVLKYDLEHSKGKNGLFNPDLPKRNSDAVNKLGYGLYNKMFMQFEENFWGDTQPPDLEFILTATEERGFSPVWQNLDTKTQLDGSRIIFQTLTEEWAERAEAMDDEAIIEEHLEILKNVYGEEKVSRDKLLNFYYVRLLDDP
;
A
#
# COMPACT_ATOMS: atom_id res chain seq x y z
N ALA A 1 1.19 16.26 16.24
CA ALA A 1 -0.07 15.75 16.82
C ALA A 1 0.32 14.65 17.81
N THR A 2 -0.52 14.34 18.79
CA THR A 2 -0.31 13.17 19.66
C THR A 2 -0.30 11.91 18.80
N SER A 3 0.70 11.05 18.96
CA SER A 3 0.78 9.78 18.25
C SER A 3 -0.10 8.72 18.93
N GLN A 4 -0.39 7.61 18.23
CA GLN A 4 -1.08 6.47 18.85
C GLN A 4 -0.23 5.90 19.99
N ARG A 5 1.10 5.88 19.84
CA ARG A 5 2.04 5.50 20.90
C ARG A 5 1.93 6.36 22.16
N ASP A 6 1.81 7.68 22.01
CA ASP A 6 1.67 8.59 23.15
C ASP A 6 0.40 8.24 23.96
N VAL A 7 -0.66 7.80 23.30
CA VAL A 7 -1.90 7.34 23.94
C VAL A 7 -1.72 5.98 24.58
N LEU A 8 -1.15 5.00 23.87
CA LEU A 8 -0.90 3.65 24.37
C LEU A 8 -0.05 3.65 25.65
N SER A 9 1.02 4.46 25.66
CA SER A 9 1.93 4.59 26.78
C SER A 9 1.44 5.54 27.89
N SER A 10 0.30 6.18 27.71
CA SER A 10 -0.29 7.08 28.70
C SER A 10 -0.64 6.37 30.00
N ASN A 11 -0.80 7.12 31.11
CA ASN A 11 -1.22 6.55 32.39
C ASN A 11 -2.60 5.88 32.33
N ASP A 12 -3.45 6.27 31.38
CA ASP A 12 -4.81 5.73 31.23
C ASP A 12 -4.81 4.37 30.52
N CYS A 13 -3.92 4.16 29.54
CA CYS A 13 -3.79 2.89 28.80
C CYS A 13 -2.71 1.97 29.39
N GLY A 14 -1.51 2.50 29.68
CA GLY A 14 -0.40 1.78 30.31
C GLY A 14 0.25 0.68 29.46
N TRP A 15 0.02 0.66 28.16
CA TRP A 15 0.59 -0.33 27.24
C TRP A 15 2.04 0.01 26.89
N VAL A 16 2.95 -0.87 27.29
CA VAL A 16 4.39 -0.79 26.98
C VAL A 16 4.84 -2.22 26.65
N PRO A 17 5.14 -2.53 25.38
CA PRO A 17 5.59 -3.86 24.98
C PRO A 17 6.86 -4.28 25.73
N LYS A 18 6.92 -5.54 26.17
CA LYS A 18 8.03 -6.09 26.97
C LYS A 18 8.75 -7.25 26.31
N ASP A 19 8.09 -7.93 25.38
CA ASP A 19 8.61 -9.09 24.68
C ASP A 19 8.02 -9.18 23.26
N SER A 20 8.46 -10.18 22.50
CA SER A 20 8.05 -10.39 21.12
C SER A 20 6.55 -10.68 20.95
N ILE A 21 5.86 -11.13 22.01
CA ILE A 21 4.42 -11.37 21.96
C ILE A 21 3.68 -10.04 22.08
N ASP A 22 4.10 -9.16 22.99
CA ASP A 22 3.54 -7.81 23.07
C ASP A 22 3.79 -7.03 21.77
N ASP A 23 4.98 -7.16 21.19
CA ASP A 23 5.32 -6.54 19.90
C ASP A 23 4.42 -7.06 18.75
N LEU A 24 4.15 -8.37 18.72
CA LEU A 24 3.24 -8.98 17.75
C LEU A 24 1.80 -8.49 17.92
N ILE A 25 1.29 -8.42 19.17
CA ILE A 25 -0.06 -7.92 19.45
C ILE A 25 -0.19 -6.48 18.96
N GLU A 26 0.80 -5.65 19.26
CA GLU A 26 0.76 -4.25 18.82
C GLU A 26 0.86 -4.11 17.31
N TYR A 27 1.71 -4.90 16.65
CA TYR A 27 1.78 -4.92 15.19
C TYR A 27 0.43 -5.29 14.57
N TRP A 28 -0.22 -6.34 15.09
CA TRP A 28 -1.53 -6.80 14.61
C TRP A 28 -2.62 -5.72 14.73
N GLU A 29 -2.64 -5.00 15.85
CA GLU A 29 -3.67 -3.98 16.14
C GLU A 29 -3.39 -2.63 15.47
N TYR A 30 -2.14 -2.32 15.10
CA TYR A 30 -1.73 -1.02 14.60
C TYR A 30 -1.01 -1.09 13.26
N ASP A 31 0.22 -1.61 13.23
CA ASP A 31 1.04 -1.59 12.03
C ASP A 31 0.36 -2.28 10.84
N TRP A 32 -0.35 -3.38 11.09
CA TRP A 32 -1.06 -4.14 10.06
C TRP A 32 -2.26 -3.40 9.46
N GLU A 33 -2.86 -2.45 10.17
CA GLU A 33 -3.99 -1.66 9.66
C GLU A 33 -3.52 -0.36 8.99
N TRP A 34 -2.54 0.32 9.57
CA TRP A 34 -2.07 1.61 9.05
C TRP A 34 -0.88 1.50 8.08
N GLY A 35 -0.22 0.34 8.00
CA GLY A 35 1.02 0.17 7.25
C GLY A 35 2.20 0.94 7.85
N THR A 36 2.09 1.35 9.11
CA THR A 36 3.06 2.17 9.83
C THR A 36 2.94 2.03 11.35
N LYS A 37 4.04 2.23 12.07
CA LYS A 37 4.08 2.16 13.54
C LYS A 37 3.14 3.15 14.23
N PRO A 38 2.73 2.86 15.48
CA PRO A 38 1.92 3.77 16.29
C PRO A 38 2.66 5.07 16.67
N ASP A 39 3.99 5.10 16.58
CA ASP A 39 4.82 6.27 16.90
C ASP A 39 4.68 7.39 15.86
N THR A 40 4.40 7.02 14.61
CA THR A 40 4.30 7.92 13.44
C THR A 40 2.85 8.20 13.06
N THR A 41 1.92 7.37 13.51
CA THR A 41 0.48 7.52 13.27
C THR A 41 -0.17 8.43 14.31
N THR A 42 -1.00 9.38 13.88
CA THR A 42 -1.70 10.26 14.83
C THR A 42 -2.82 9.52 15.57
N ALA A 43 -2.96 9.76 16.86
CA ALA A 43 -4.05 9.21 17.67
C ALA A 43 -5.46 9.61 17.16
N TYR A 44 -5.57 10.69 16.37
CA TYR A 44 -6.85 11.10 15.79
C TYR A 44 -7.43 10.09 14.80
N THR A 45 -6.63 9.16 14.28
CA THR A 45 -7.14 8.09 13.41
C THR A 45 -7.87 6.98 14.16
N ASN A 46 -7.91 7.02 15.51
CA ASN A 46 -8.52 5.99 16.34
C ASN A 46 -9.71 6.57 17.17
N PRO A 47 -10.92 6.00 17.11
CA PRO A 47 -11.32 4.87 16.27
C PRO A 47 -11.31 5.24 14.78
N LEU A 48 -11.01 4.25 13.95
CA LEU A 48 -11.08 4.36 12.50
C LEU A 48 -12.53 4.61 12.10
N PHE A 49 -12.80 5.78 11.50
CA PHE A 49 -14.16 6.16 11.12
C PHE A 49 -14.81 5.18 10.13
N VAL A 50 -14.00 4.46 9.34
CA VAL A 50 -14.51 3.41 8.45
C VAL A 50 -15.28 2.33 9.24
N TYR A 51 -14.76 1.90 10.39
CA TYR A 51 -15.41 0.88 11.20
C TYR A 51 -16.57 1.44 12.03
N THR A 52 -16.51 2.71 12.42
CA THR A 52 -17.64 3.34 13.13
C THR A 52 -18.83 3.60 12.21
N ASP A 53 -18.57 3.89 10.94
CA ASP A 53 -19.59 4.33 9.99
C ASP A 53 -20.15 3.15 9.17
N PHE A 54 -19.32 2.17 8.81
CA PHE A 54 -19.69 1.06 7.92
C PHE A 54 -19.75 -0.31 8.62
N GLY A 55 -19.32 -0.40 9.87
CA GLY A 55 -19.31 -1.64 10.66
C GLY A 55 -17.93 -2.29 10.75
N PRO A 56 -17.78 -3.29 11.63
CA PRO A 56 -16.47 -3.84 12.01
C PRO A 56 -15.96 -4.97 11.11
N GLU A 57 -16.71 -5.34 10.07
CA GLU A 57 -16.42 -6.51 9.25
C GLU A 57 -15.56 -6.12 8.04
N ASP A 58 -14.53 -6.91 7.75
CA ASP A 58 -13.69 -6.81 6.56
C ASP A 58 -13.90 -8.03 5.66
N GLU A 59 -14.16 -7.80 4.38
CA GLU A 59 -14.46 -8.87 3.41
C GLU A 59 -13.33 -9.00 2.38
N PHE A 60 -12.66 -10.15 2.37
CA PHE A 60 -11.56 -10.41 1.45
C PHE A 60 -12.08 -10.81 0.05
N VAL A 61 -11.94 -9.91 -0.92
CA VAL A 61 -12.46 -10.13 -2.29
C VAL A 61 -11.57 -11.08 -3.09
N VAL A 62 -12.09 -12.27 -3.40
CA VAL A 62 -11.44 -13.33 -4.20
C VAL A 62 -12.03 -13.53 -5.60
N ASP A 63 -12.94 -12.64 -6.02
CA ASP A 63 -13.58 -12.73 -7.33
C ASP A 63 -12.53 -12.60 -8.46
N GLN A 64 -12.62 -13.49 -9.46
CA GLN A 64 -11.69 -13.53 -10.59
C GLN A 64 -11.78 -12.30 -11.50
N CYS A 65 -12.83 -11.49 -11.41
CA CYS A 65 -12.91 -10.19 -12.08
C CYS A 65 -11.95 -9.16 -11.44
N GLY A 66 -11.49 -9.42 -10.21
CA GLY A 66 -10.65 -8.53 -9.42
C GLY A 66 -11.42 -7.32 -8.86
N TYR A 67 -10.88 -6.72 -7.79
CA TYR A 67 -11.48 -5.51 -7.21
C TYR A 67 -11.53 -4.34 -8.21
N GLN A 68 -10.66 -4.35 -9.22
CA GLN A 68 -10.63 -3.39 -10.33
C GLN A 68 -11.96 -3.31 -11.09
N PHE A 69 -12.76 -4.38 -11.09
CA PHE A 69 -14.05 -4.41 -11.75
C PHE A 69 -14.98 -3.28 -11.27
N LEU A 70 -14.90 -2.89 -9.99
CA LEU A 70 -15.69 -1.78 -9.45
C LEU A 70 -15.28 -0.44 -10.09
N VAL A 71 -13.98 -0.21 -10.23
CA VAL A 71 -13.43 1.02 -10.85
C VAL A 71 -13.80 1.07 -12.33
N GLU A 72 -13.64 -0.05 -13.04
CA GLU A 72 -14.02 -0.16 -14.46
C GLU A 72 -15.52 0.04 -14.66
N SER A 73 -16.34 -0.50 -13.76
CA SER A 73 -17.81 -0.35 -13.82
C SER A 73 -18.22 1.11 -13.65
N LEU A 74 -17.66 1.81 -12.67
CA LEU A 74 -17.92 3.25 -12.46
C LEU A 74 -17.43 4.08 -13.65
N ALA A 75 -16.26 3.77 -14.21
CA ALA A 75 -15.75 4.45 -15.40
C ALA A 75 -16.70 4.27 -16.60
N ASN A 76 -17.22 3.05 -16.79
CA ASN A 76 -18.13 2.71 -17.88
C ASN A 76 -19.54 3.32 -17.76
N GLU A 77 -19.90 3.94 -16.63
CA GLU A 77 -21.12 4.76 -16.55
C GLU A 77 -21.03 6.00 -17.44
N THR A 78 -19.81 6.45 -17.76
CA THR A 78 -19.58 7.68 -18.52
C THR A 78 -18.64 7.51 -19.71
N LEU A 79 -17.72 6.54 -19.69
CA LEU A 79 -16.72 6.25 -20.72
C LEU A 79 -17.08 5.00 -21.53
N GLN A 80 -16.58 4.91 -22.76
CA GLN A 80 -16.70 3.75 -23.65
C GLN A 80 -15.53 2.76 -23.45
N GLY A 81 -15.27 2.35 -22.21
CA GLY A 81 -14.13 1.49 -21.87
C GLY A 81 -12.78 2.15 -22.11
N THR A 82 -11.73 1.33 -22.29
CA THR A 82 -10.34 1.78 -22.47
C THR A 82 -10.08 2.46 -23.81
N GLU A 83 -10.99 2.31 -24.78
CA GLU A 83 -10.90 2.91 -26.11
C GLU A 83 -11.59 4.29 -26.19
N ASP A 84 -12.16 4.77 -25.08
CA ASP A 84 -12.79 6.09 -25.07
C ASP A 84 -11.74 7.18 -25.36
N PRO A 85 -11.97 8.06 -26.35
CA PRO A 85 -10.98 9.07 -26.74
C PRO A 85 -10.69 10.11 -25.66
N ARG A 86 -11.46 10.15 -24.55
CA ARG A 86 -11.22 10.99 -23.38
C ARG A 86 -10.27 10.36 -22.36
N LEU A 87 -10.02 9.05 -22.44
CA LEU A 87 -9.13 8.32 -21.54
C LEU A 87 -7.80 8.04 -22.23
N TRP A 88 -6.72 8.64 -21.73
CA TRP A 88 -5.41 8.51 -22.34
C TRP A 88 -4.48 7.71 -21.43
N LEU A 89 -4.46 6.39 -21.62
CA LEU A 89 -3.51 5.49 -20.95
C LEU A 89 -2.07 5.73 -21.45
N ASP A 90 -1.06 5.24 -20.72
CA ASP A 90 0.38 5.44 -20.97
C ASP A 90 0.79 6.90 -21.21
N SER A 91 0.03 7.84 -20.64
CA SER A 91 0.21 9.29 -20.83
C SER A 91 0.76 9.91 -19.56
N MET A 92 2.04 9.69 -19.30
CA MET A 92 2.73 10.17 -18.11
C MET A 92 2.80 11.69 -18.13
N VAL A 93 2.15 12.35 -17.16
CA VAL A 93 2.21 13.79 -16.96
C VAL A 93 3.57 14.16 -16.37
N THR A 94 4.27 15.08 -17.02
CA THR A 94 5.61 15.52 -16.58
C THR A 94 5.63 16.97 -16.10
N ASN A 95 4.62 17.76 -16.48
CA ASN A 95 4.51 19.15 -16.05
C ASN A 95 3.07 19.65 -16.17
N ILE A 96 2.67 20.50 -15.22
CA ILE A 96 1.37 21.14 -15.09
C ILE A 96 1.65 22.64 -14.93
N GLU A 97 1.47 23.37 -16.02
CA GLU A 97 1.68 24.81 -16.08
C GLU A 97 0.34 25.53 -15.91
N TRP A 98 0.19 26.29 -14.83
CA TRP A 98 -1.05 26.96 -14.41
C TRP A 98 -0.87 28.48 -14.26
N ASP A 99 0.10 29.03 -15.00
CA ASP A 99 0.29 30.47 -15.16
C ASP A 99 -0.64 30.99 -16.26
N HIS A 100 -1.60 31.83 -15.88
CA HIS A 100 -2.59 32.42 -16.78
C HIS A 100 -1.96 33.23 -17.91
N ASP A 101 -0.78 33.82 -17.70
CA ASP A 101 -0.09 34.65 -18.69
C ASP A 101 0.47 33.81 -19.86
N LYS A 102 0.54 32.49 -19.71
CA LYS A 102 1.04 31.56 -20.73
C LYS A 102 -0.07 30.87 -21.52
N CYS A 103 -1.32 31.23 -21.24
CA CYS A 103 -2.47 30.67 -21.93
C CYS A 103 -2.56 31.15 -23.38
N PRO A 104 -3.02 30.29 -24.31
CA PRO A 104 -3.34 30.73 -25.66
C PRO A 104 -4.45 31.81 -25.66
N ASP A 105 -4.45 32.70 -26.66
CA ASP A 105 -5.36 33.86 -26.76
C ASP A 105 -6.85 33.55 -26.52
N HIS A 106 -7.31 32.35 -26.89
CA HIS A 106 -8.72 31.95 -26.72
C HIS A 106 -9.11 31.58 -25.28
N PHE A 107 -8.15 31.53 -24.35
CA PHE A 107 -8.35 31.31 -22.91
C PHE A 107 -8.13 32.58 -22.08
N GLU A 108 -7.83 33.73 -22.69
CA GLU A 108 -7.44 34.96 -21.99
C GLU A 108 -8.46 35.41 -20.90
N SER A 109 -9.75 35.13 -21.09
CA SER A 109 -10.79 35.50 -20.13
C SER A 109 -11.07 34.47 -19.02
N SER A 110 -10.78 33.18 -19.23
CA SER A 110 -11.09 32.12 -18.25
C SER A 110 -9.84 31.53 -17.58
N GLY A 111 -8.66 31.71 -18.17
CA GLY A 111 -7.46 31.00 -17.76
C GLY A 111 -7.38 29.59 -18.32
N CYS A 112 -6.23 28.97 -18.11
CA CYS A 112 -5.98 27.61 -18.54
C CYS A 112 -4.87 26.95 -17.71
N VAL A 113 -4.77 25.64 -17.88
CA VAL A 113 -3.69 24.80 -17.43
C VAL A 113 -3.14 24.06 -18.64
N LEU A 114 -1.83 24.13 -18.86
CA LEU A 114 -1.11 23.39 -19.87
C LEU A 114 -0.50 22.14 -19.21
N ILE A 115 -0.97 20.97 -19.62
CA ILE A 115 -0.55 19.68 -19.08
C ILE A 115 0.36 19.02 -20.11
N THR A 116 1.66 18.96 -19.81
CA THR A 116 2.64 18.28 -20.66
C THR A 116 2.74 16.82 -20.26
N THR A 117 2.65 15.94 -21.25
CA THR A 117 2.81 14.50 -21.11
C THR A 117 3.91 13.98 -22.05
N ASN A 118 4.32 12.74 -21.87
CA ASN A 118 5.16 12.01 -22.83
C ASN A 118 4.55 11.89 -24.25
N LYS A 119 3.24 12.14 -24.42
CA LYS A 119 2.53 12.08 -25.71
C LYS A 119 2.15 13.45 -26.28
N GLY A 120 2.48 14.54 -25.59
CA GLY A 120 2.19 15.92 -26.03
C GLY A 120 1.56 16.77 -24.93
N THR A 121 1.10 17.96 -25.31
CA THR A 121 0.54 18.95 -24.38
C THR A 121 -0.96 19.09 -24.57
N ILE A 122 -1.71 19.05 -23.47
CA ILE A 122 -3.15 19.31 -23.39
C ILE A 122 -3.35 20.70 -22.79
N VAL A 123 -4.32 21.45 -23.28
CA VAL A 123 -4.73 22.73 -22.69
C VAL A 123 -6.18 22.60 -22.24
N ALA A 124 -6.46 22.95 -20.99
CA ALA A 124 -7.79 22.89 -20.40
C ALA A 124 -8.02 24.09 -19.47
N GLU A 125 -9.27 24.41 -19.14
CA GLU A 125 -9.56 25.49 -18.17
C GLU A 125 -9.16 25.11 -16.74
N PHE A 126 -9.22 23.80 -16.41
CA PHE A 126 -8.91 23.26 -15.10
C PHE A 126 -8.18 21.92 -15.21
N ALA A 127 -7.41 21.58 -14.17
CA ALA A 127 -6.84 20.26 -13.97
C ALA A 127 -7.24 19.74 -12.58
N ILE A 128 -7.64 18.46 -12.51
CA ILE A 128 -7.86 17.74 -11.26
C ILE A 128 -6.71 16.76 -11.11
N VAL A 129 -5.95 16.90 -10.03
CA VAL A 129 -4.80 16.04 -9.74
C VAL A 129 -5.21 14.96 -8.75
N THR A 130 -5.09 13.70 -9.16
CA THR A 130 -5.41 12.51 -8.35
C THR A 130 -4.20 11.60 -8.16
N PHE A 131 -2.98 12.14 -8.30
CA PHE A 131 -1.76 11.39 -8.03
C PHE A 131 -1.70 10.97 -6.55
N SER A 132 -1.00 9.88 -6.28
CA SER A 132 -0.76 9.44 -4.90
C SER A 132 0.01 10.51 -4.13
N PRO A 133 -0.14 10.58 -2.79
CA PRO A 133 0.66 11.48 -1.96
C PRO A 133 2.17 11.30 -2.15
N LEU A 134 2.61 10.06 -2.43
CA LEU A 134 4.01 9.73 -2.69
C LEU A 134 4.56 10.37 -3.96
N VAL A 135 3.80 10.36 -5.06
CA VAL A 135 4.19 11.04 -6.31
C VAL A 135 4.38 12.54 -6.08
N LEU A 136 3.47 13.17 -5.33
CA LEU A 136 3.57 14.60 -5.01
C LEU A 136 4.77 14.92 -4.12
N LYS A 137 5.07 14.06 -3.14
CA LYS A 137 6.26 14.21 -2.29
C LYS A 137 7.55 14.05 -3.09
N TYR A 138 7.61 13.01 -3.92
CA TYR A 138 8.77 12.72 -4.76
C TYR A 138 9.10 13.92 -5.66
N ASP A 139 8.10 14.51 -6.33
CA ASP A 139 8.31 15.72 -7.12
C ASP A 139 8.85 16.89 -6.27
N LEU A 140 8.21 17.20 -5.13
CA LEU A 140 8.64 18.30 -4.26
C LEU A 140 10.07 18.14 -3.73
N GLU A 141 10.55 16.91 -3.54
CA GLU A 141 11.91 16.62 -3.09
C GLU A 141 12.94 16.74 -4.22
N HIS A 142 12.62 16.23 -5.41
CA HIS A 142 13.55 16.10 -6.54
C HIS A 142 13.55 17.31 -7.49
N SER A 143 12.52 18.15 -7.44
CA SER A 143 12.34 19.29 -8.33
C SER A 143 12.79 20.64 -7.74
N LYS A 144 13.33 20.68 -6.51
CA LYS A 144 13.80 21.92 -5.87
C LYS A 144 14.84 22.65 -6.75
N GLY A 145 14.45 23.79 -7.32
CA GLY A 145 15.31 24.59 -8.19
C GLY A 145 15.36 24.14 -9.65
N LYS A 146 14.45 23.25 -10.08
CA LYS A 146 14.22 22.83 -11.47
C LYS A 146 12.74 23.06 -11.82
N ASN A 147 12.37 22.96 -13.09
CA ASN A 147 10.97 22.87 -13.49
C ASN A 147 10.42 21.52 -13.03
N GLY A 148 9.66 21.50 -11.93
CA GLY A 148 8.99 20.31 -11.41
C GLY A 148 7.65 20.02 -12.08
N LEU A 149 6.86 19.17 -11.44
CA LEU A 149 5.52 18.81 -11.89
C LEU A 149 4.59 20.03 -11.94
N PHE A 150 4.77 21.03 -11.06
CA PHE A 150 3.94 22.25 -11.04
C PHE A 150 4.72 23.48 -11.45
N ASN A 151 4.16 24.30 -12.36
CA ASN A 151 4.73 25.58 -12.77
C ASN A 151 3.64 26.67 -12.84
N PRO A 152 3.68 27.73 -12.01
CA PRO A 152 4.64 27.96 -10.94
C PRO A 152 4.56 26.89 -9.83
N ASP A 153 5.54 26.87 -8.93
CA ASP A 153 5.55 25.95 -7.78
C ASP A 153 4.25 26.06 -6.97
N LEU A 154 3.86 24.95 -6.34
CA LEU A 154 2.73 24.95 -5.41
C LEU A 154 2.94 26.00 -4.32
N PRO A 155 1.89 26.76 -3.92
CA PRO A 155 1.98 27.69 -2.81
C PRO A 155 2.55 27.01 -1.56
N LYS A 156 3.35 27.74 -0.78
CA LYS A 156 4.06 27.18 0.40
C LYS A 156 3.15 26.37 1.34
N ARG A 157 1.91 26.83 1.55
CA ARG A 157 0.93 26.12 2.38
C ARG A 157 0.64 24.71 1.86
N ASN A 158 0.55 24.53 0.56
CA ASN A 158 0.23 23.27 -0.10
C ASN A 158 1.44 22.34 -0.08
N SER A 159 2.64 22.83 -0.41
CA SER A 159 3.86 22.02 -0.32
C SER A 159 4.20 21.64 1.12
N ASP A 160 4.01 22.54 2.10
CA ASP A 160 4.13 22.20 3.52
C ASP A 160 3.12 21.12 3.95
N ALA A 161 1.91 21.11 3.38
CA ALA A 161 0.90 20.11 3.67
C ALA A 161 1.28 18.75 3.08
N VAL A 162 1.69 18.69 1.81
CA VAL A 162 2.18 17.46 1.15
C VAL A 162 3.36 16.86 1.92
N ASN A 163 4.34 17.68 2.32
CA ASN A 163 5.51 17.21 3.09
C ASN A 163 5.13 16.59 4.45
N LYS A 164 4.03 17.04 5.06
CA LYS A 164 3.54 16.54 6.35
C LYS A 164 2.65 15.30 6.24
N LEU A 165 2.16 14.93 5.05
CA LEU A 165 1.36 13.72 4.90
C LEU A 165 2.23 12.50 5.21
N GLY A 166 1.78 11.64 6.12
CA GLY A 166 2.36 10.31 6.27
C GLY A 166 1.99 9.44 5.06
N TYR A 167 2.78 8.40 4.82
CA TYR A 167 2.40 7.28 3.97
C TYR A 167 2.81 6.01 4.70
N GLY A 168 1.97 4.99 4.67
CA GLY A 168 2.35 3.63 5.04
C GLY A 168 2.83 2.90 3.79
N LEU A 169 3.77 1.98 3.96
CA LEU A 169 4.12 1.01 2.93
C LEU A 169 3.53 -0.33 3.34
N TYR A 170 2.82 -0.99 2.44
CA TYR A 170 2.05 -2.19 2.72
C TYR A 170 2.18 -3.15 1.54
N ASN A 171 3.15 -4.06 1.62
CA ASN A 171 3.47 -4.95 0.53
C ASN A 171 3.02 -6.36 0.85
N LYS A 172 2.50 -7.06 -0.17
CA LYS A 172 2.04 -8.44 -0.05
C LYS A 172 3.02 -9.36 -0.76
N MET A 173 3.43 -10.40 -0.05
CA MET A 173 4.29 -11.48 -0.53
C MET A 173 3.47 -12.77 -0.59
N PHE A 174 3.21 -13.29 -1.78
CA PHE A 174 2.44 -14.50 -2.00
C PHE A 174 3.36 -15.70 -2.24
N MET A 175 3.05 -16.81 -1.60
CA MET A 175 3.78 -18.07 -1.71
C MET A 175 2.82 -19.23 -1.97
N GLN A 176 3.07 -19.98 -3.04
CA GLN A 176 2.32 -21.20 -3.33
C GLN A 176 3.18 -22.44 -3.13
N PHE A 177 2.67 -23.41 -2.38
CA PHE A 177 3.40 -24.64 -2.05
C PHE A 177 2.80 -25.89 -2.69
N GLU A 178 3.59 -26.97 -2.72
CA GLU A 178 3.14 -28.31 -3.13
C GLU A 178 2.06 -28.89 -2.21
N GLU A 179 2.15 -28.59 -0.91
CA GLU A 179 1.23 -29.07 0.13
C GLU A 179 0.83 -27.94 1.08
N ASN A 180 -0.39 -28.03 1.62
CA ASN A 180 -0.87 -27.14 2.69
C ASN A 180 -0.39 -27.69 4.05
N PHE A 181 0.86 -27.38 4.40
CA PHE A 181 1.47 -27.87 5.64
C PHE A 181 0.94 -27.18 6.91
N TRP A 182 0.33 -26.00 6.79
CA TRP A 182 -0.25 -25.27 7.91
C TRP A 182 -1.59 -25.86 8.37
N GLY A 183 -2.37 -26.40 7.42
CA GLY A 183 -3.68 -27.02 7.66
C GLY A 183 -3.64 -28.30 8.52
N ASP A 184 -2.50 -29.00 8.57
CA ASP A 184 -2.34 -30.18 9.45
C ASP A 184 -2.46 -29.84 10.94
N THR A 185 -2.16 -28.59 11.30
CA THR A 185 -2.00 -28.16 12.69
C THR A 185 -3.14 -27.26 13.17
N GLN A 186 -4.06 -26.91 12.29
CA GLN A 186 -5.02 -25.83 12.49
C GLN A 186 -6.42 -26.19 12.00
N PRO A 187 -7.47 -25.46 12.43
CA PRO A 187 -8.81 -25.62 11.90
C PRO A 187 -8.84 -25.46 10.36
N PRO A 188 -9.76 -26.14 9.65
CA PRO A 188 -9.86 -26.08 8.18
C PRO A 188 -10.05 -24.66 7.62
N ASP A 189 -10.61 -23.75 8.43
CA ASP A 189 -10.91 -22.38 8.05
C ASP A 189 -10.05 -21.38 8.84
N LEU A 190 -8.86 -21.77 9.31
CA LEU A 190 -7.93 -20.81 9.89
C LEU A 190 -7.49 -19.83 8.81
N GLU A 191 -7.80 -18.56 9.01
CA GLU A 191 -7.45 -17.50 8.08
C GLU A 191 -6.09 -16.86 8.40
N PHE A 192 -5.84 -16.53 9.67
CA PHE A 192 -4.62 -15.82 10.08
C PHE A 192 -3.69 -16.69 10.92
N ILE A 193 -2.40 -16.65 10.60
CA ILE A 193 -1.32 -17.28 11.35
C ILE A 193 -0.36 -16.16 11.78
N LEU A 194 -0.06 -16.11 13.07
CA LEU A 194 0.80 -15.08 13.66
C LEU A 194 2.13 -15.67 14.12
N THR A 195 3.23 -14.98 13.81
CA THR A 195 4.58 -15.38 14.20
C THR A 195 5.27 -14.28 14.99
N ALA A 196 5.68 -14.59 16.23
CA ALA A 196 6.45 -13.68 17.06
C ALA A 196 7.95 -13.91 16.84
N THR A 197 8.62 -12.88 16.33
CA THR A 197 10.07 -12.85 16.07
C THR A 197 10.78 -11.97 17.10
N GLU A 198 12.09 -12.16 17.26
CA GLU A 198 12.89 -11.26 18.13
C GLU A 198 12.91 -9.81 17.59
N GLU A 199 12.86 -9.66 16.27
CA GLU A 199 12.78 -8.36 15.60
C GLU A 199 11.31 -7.99 15.38
N ARG A 200 10.84 -6.92 16.02
CA ARG A 200 9.46 -6.44 15.92
C ARG A 200 9.04 -6.21 14.47
N GLY A 201 7.90 -6.77 14.10
CA GLY A 201 7.31 -6.56 12.77
C GLY A 201 7.99 -7.33 11.65
N PHE A 202 9.01 -8.15 11.94
CA PHE A 202 9.59 -9.03 10.93
C PHE A 202 8.64 -10.20 10.66
N SER A 203 7.84 -10.03 9.62
CA SER A 203 6.99 -11.08 9.06
C SER A 203 5.99 -11.70 10.06
N PRO A 204 5.20 -10.87 10.78
CA PRO A 204 4.35 -11.32 11.88
C PRO A 204 2.99 -11.87 11.46
N VAL A 205 2.46 -11.45 10.31
CA VAL A 205 1.10 -11.77 9.87
C VAL A 205 1.12 -12.53 8.55
N TRP A 206 0.59 -13.75 8.59
CA TRP A 206 0.37 -14.59 7.43
C TRP A 206 -1.13 -14.85 7.27
N GLN A 207 -1.63 -14.76 6.04
CA GLN A 207 -3.01 -15.07 5.71
C GLN A 207 -3.07 -16.29 4.78
N ASN A 208 -3.77 -17.32 5.23
CA ASN A 208 -4.05 -18.54 4.49
C ASN A 208 -5.17 -18.27 3.49
N LEU A 209 -4.91 -18.45 2.19
CA LEU A 209 -5.93 -18.36 1.15
C LEU A 209 -6.52 -19.73 0.78
N ASP A 210 -5.94 -20.82 1.27
CA ASP A 210 -6.43 -22.18 1.06
C ASP A 210 -7.53 -22.52 2.09
N THR A 211 -8.67 -21.83 1.97
CA THR A 211 -9.88 -22.00 2.79
C THR A 211 -11.10 -22.23 1.89
N LYS A 212 -12.21 -22.72 2.47
CA LYS A 212 -13.45 -22.95 1.71
C LYS A 212 -14.13 -21.69 1.21
N THR A 213 -13.88 -20.56 1.86
CA THR A 213 -14.51 -19.26 1.55
C THR A 213 -13.62 -18.37 0.68
N GLN A 214 -12.32 -18.68 0.54
CA GLN A 214 -11.39 -17.92 -0.29
C GLN A 214 -11.00 -18.74 -1.54
N LEU A 215 -9.81 -19.34 -1.57
CA LEU A 215 -9.26 -20.05 -2.73
C LEU A 215 -9.01 -21.54 -2.40
N ASP A 216 -10.09 -22.32 -2.34
CA ASP A 216 -10.06 -23.75 -2.00
C ASP A 216 -9.10 -24.55 -2.90
N GLY A 217 -8.15 -25.25 -2.27
CA GLY A 217 -7.12 -26.07 -2.92
C GLY A 217 -5.96 -25.28 -3.52
N SER A 218 -5.86 -23.97 -3.25
CA SER A 218 -4.83 -23.10 -3.82
C SER A 218 -3.44 -23.41 -3.28
N ARG A 219 -3.33 -23.84 -2.02
CA ARG A 219 -2.07 -23.95 -1.26
C ARG A 219 -1.28 -22.66 -1.28
N ILE A 220 -1.99 -21.53 -1.23
CA ILE A 220 -1.41 -20.20 -1.17
C ILE A 220 -1.52 -19.66 0.25
N ILE A 221 -0.39 -19.19 0.77
CA ILE A 221 -0.33 -18.32 1.94
C ILE A 221 0.33 -17.02 1.48
N PHE A 222 -0.07 -15.90 2.06
CA PHE A 222 0.64 -14.65 1.83
C PHE A 222 0.97 -13.94 3.12
N GLN A 223 1.99 -13.12 3.04
CA GLN A 223 2.47 -12.30 4.13
C GLN A 223 2.35 -10.83 3.79
N THR A 224 2.03 -10.05 4.82
CA THR A 224 2.11 -8.59 4.76
C THR A 224 3.43 -8.12 5.35
N LEU A 225 4.13 -7.26 4.62
CA LEU A 225 5.30 -6.51 5.10
C LEU A 225 4.95 -5.02 5.13
N THR A 226 5.41 -4.32 6.18
CA THR A 226 5.16 -2.89 6.37
C THR A 226 6.44 -2.12 6.66
N GLU A 227 6.41 -0.80 6.40
CA GLU A 227 7.53 0.16 6.62
C GLU A 227 8.91 -0.41 6.24
N GLU A 228 9.84 -0.47 7.19
CA GLU A 228 11.23 -0.86 6.95
C GLU A 228 11.37 -2.26 6.36
N TRP A 229 10.44 -3.16 6.65
CA TRP A 229 10.48 -4.54 6.17
C TRP A 229 10.06 -4.62 4.71
N ALA A 230 9.04 -3.84 4.35
CA ALA A 230 8.65 -3.68 2.95
C ALA A 230 9.74 -2.95 2.17
N GLU A 231 10.28 -1.84 2.69
CA GLU A 231 11.36 -1.06 2.07
C GLU A 231 12.62 -1.91 1.83
N ARG A 232 13.02 -2.70 2.84
CA ARG A 232 14.16 -3.61 2.73
C ARG A 232 13.91 -4.67 1.66
N ALA A 233 12.74 -5.31 1.69
CA ALA A 233 12.39 -6.33 0.71
C ALA A 233 12.32 -5.75 -0.72
N GLU A 234 11.88 -4.50 -0.91
CA GLU A 234 11.90 -3.83 -2.21
C GLU A 234 13.32 -3.74 -2.81
N ALA A 235 14.34 -3.57 -1.97
CA ALA A 235 15.75 -3.51 -2.37
C ALA A 235 16.43 -4.89 -2.54
N MET A 236 15.73 -5.98 -2.24
CA MET A 236 16.25 -7.35 -2.31
C MET A 236 15.75 -8.08 -3.56
N ASP A 237 16.55 -9.03 -4.07
CA ASP A 237 16.06 -9.98 -5.05
C ASP A 237 15.08 -10.99 -4.43
N ASP A 238 14.25 -11.60 -5.28
CA ASP A 238 13.17 -12.49 -4.84
C ASP A 238 13.70 -13.73 -4.08
N GLU A 239 14.86 -14.28 -4.46
CA GLU A 239 15.41 -15.47 -3.79
C GLU A 239 15.87 -15.15 -2.36
N ALA A 240 16.51 -14.00 -2.13
CA ALA A 240 16.87 -13.55 -0.79
C ALA A 240 15.64 -13.36 0.10
N ILE A 241 14.56 -12.78 -0.45
CA ILE A 241 13.29 -12.64 0.28
C ILE A 241 12.73 -14.03 0.61
N ILE A 242 12.67 -14.93 -0.38
CA ILE A 242 12.18 -16.30 -0.18
C ILE A 242 12.96 -17.00 0.93
N GLU A 243 14.29 -16.97 0.90
CA GLU A 243 15.13 -17.65 1.88
C GLU A 243 14.88 -17.18 3.32
N GLU A 244 14.82 -15.86 3.55
CA GLU A 244 14.55 -15.27 4.87
C GLU A 244 13.19 -15.71 5.42
N HIS A 245 12.17 -15.72 4.58
CA HIS A 245 10.79 -16.00 4.99
C HIS A 245 10.49 -17.50 5.12
N LEU A 246 11.12 -18.34 4.30
CA LEU A 246 11.07 -19.79 4.48
C LEU A 246 11.71 -20.19 5.81
N GLU A 247 12.73 -19.49 6.29
CA GLU A 247 13.34 -19.78 7.59
C GLU A 247 12.37 -19.58 8.75
N ILE A 248 11.53 -18.54 8.69
CA ILE A 248 10.45 -18.33 9.67
C ILE A 248 9.48 -19.51 9.64
N LEU A 249 8.99 -19.87 8.45
CA LEU A 249 8.04 -20.97 8.29
C LEU A 249 8.63 -22.32 8.72
N LYS A 250 9.92 -22.59 8.45
CA LYS A 250 10.63 -23.78 8.96
C LYS A 250 10.68 -23.81 10.48
N ASN A 251 10.93 -22.68 11.14
CA ASN A 251 10.95 -22.62 12.60
C ASN A 251 9.58 -22.94 13.22
N VAL A 252 8.48 -22.65 12.51
CA VAL A 252 7.12 -22.95 12.96
C VAL A 252 6.69 -24.38 12.63
N TYR A 253 6.97 -24.85 11.41
CA TYR A 253 6.37 -26.07 10.86
C TYR A 253 7.36 -27.23 10.62
N GLY A 254 8.66 -26.99 10.76
CA GLY A 254 9.71 -27.97 10.53
C GLY A 254 10.29 -27.95 9.11
N GLU A 255 11.60 -28.21 9.01
CA GLU A 255 12.34 -28.27 7.75
C GLU A 255 11.88 -29.40 6.82
N GLU A 256 11.24 -30.44 7.37
CA GLU A 256 10.69 -31.53 6.57
C GLU A 256 9.47 -31.10 5.77
N LYS A 257 8.73 -30.07 6.22
CA LYS A 257 7.53 -29.57 5.56
C LYS A 257 7.80 -28.35 4.70
N VAL A 258 8.73 -27.49 5.13
CA VAL A 258 9.01 -26.20 4.49
C VAL A 258 10.41 -26.19 3.89
N SER A 259 10.48 -26.05 2.57
CA SER A 259 11.74 -25.95 1.85
C SER A 259 11.57 -25.25 0.51
N ARG A 260 12.69 -24.74 -0.04
CA ARG A 260 12.69 -24.00 -1.31
C ARG A 260 12.21 -24.84 -2.49
N ASP A 261 12.50 -26.13 -2.50
CA ASP A 261 12.06 -27.09 -3.53
C ASP A 261 10.55 -27.36 -3.52
N LYS A 262 9.88 -27.13 -2.38
CA LYS A 262 8.42 -27.26 -2.25
C LYS A 262 7.65 -25.97 -2.57
N LEU A 263 8.36 -24.86 -2.76
CA LEU A 263 7.78 -23.58 -3.19
C LEU A 263 7.62 -23.59 -4.72
N LEU A 264 6.36 -23.60 -5.16
CA LEU A 264 5.99 -23.66 -6.57
C LEU A 264 6.01 -22.29 -7.24
N ASN A 265 5.44 -21.29 -6.58
CA ASN A 265 5.36 -19.93 -7.10
C ASN A 265 5.60 -18.92 -5.98
N PHE A 266 6.18 -17.79 -6.36
CA PHE A 266 6.45 -16.66 -5.51
C PHE A 266 6.06 -15.38 -6.25
N TYR A 267 5.46 -14.44 -5.55
CA TYR A 267 5.20 -13.10 -6.06
C TYR A 267 5.28 -12.08 -4.94
N TYR A 268 6.12 -11.06 -5.12
CA TYR A 268 6.23 -9.93 -4.21
C TYR A 268 5.83 -8.65 -4.91
N VAL A 269 4.93 -7.88 -4.30
CA VAL A 269 4.53 -6.56 -4.78
C VAL A 269 5.62 -5.55 -4.40
N ARG A 270 6.14 -4.81 -5.39
CA ARG A 270 7.10 -3.71 -5.21
C ARG A 270 6.40 -2.41 -5.60
N LEU A 271 6.03 -1.61 -4.60
CA LEU A 271 5.26 -0.37 -4.77
C LEU A 271 6.16 0.85 -4.92
N LEU A 272 7.37 0.84 -4.35
CA LEU A 272 8.33 1.95 -4.45
C LEU A 272 9.05 1.99 -5.80
N ASP A 273 9.17 0.84 -6.46
CA ASP A 273 9.72 0.74 -7.82
C ASP A 273 8.71 1.17 -8.91
N ASP A 274 7.44 1.41 -8.55
CA ASP A 274 6.41 1.91 -9.48
C ASP A 274 6.63 3.42 -9.74
N PRO A 275 6.96 3.83 -10.98
CA PRO A 275 7.42 5.18 -11.31
C PRO A 275 6.41 6.33 -11.13
#